data_AF-A0A2J8N3E5-F1
#
_entry.id   AF-A0A2J8N3E5-F1
#
_cell.length_a   1.000
_cell.length_b   1.000
_cell.length_c   1.000
_cell.angle_alpha   90.00
_cell.angle_beta   90.00
_cell.angle_gamma   90.00
#
_symmetry.space_group_name_H-M   'P 1'
#
loop_
_entity.id
_entity.type
_entity.pdbx_description
1 polymer ?
#
loop_
_entity_poly.entity_id
_entity_poly.type
_entity_poly.pdbx_seq_one_letter_code
_entity_poly.pdbx_strand_id
1 'polypeptide(L)'
;DEAVNKIRLDTEEQLKEKFPEADPYEIIESFNVVAKEVFRSIVLNEYKRCDGRDLTSLRNVSCEVDMFKTLHGSALFQRGQTQVLCTVTFDSLESGIKSDQVITAINGIKDKNFMLHYEVLLLRKLCILLFPEIFLSP
;
A
#
# COMPACT_ATOMS: atom_id res chain seq x y z
N ASP A 1 -14.13 -10.21 -0.99
CA ASP A 1 -13.80 -10.66 0.38
C ASP A 1 -15.02 -11.17 1.12
N GLU A 2 -16.08 -10.39 1.26
CA GLU A 2 -17.32 -10.85 1.94
C GLU A 2 -17.89 -12.16 1.37
N ALA A 3 -17.99 -12.27 0.04
CA ALA A 3 -18.47 -13.49 -0.62
C ALA A 3 -17.57 -14.72 -0.33
N VAL A 4 -16.25 -14.53 -0.33
CA VAL A 4 -15.29 -15.59 0.02
C VAL A 4 -15.41 -15.96 1.49
N ASN A 5 -15.58 -14.97 2.36
CA ASN A 5 -15.75 -15.18 3.79
C ASN A 5 -17.05 -15.94 4.12
N LYS A 6 -18.13 -15.68 3.38
CA LYS A 6 -19.38 -16.42 3.52
C LYS A 6 -19.16 -17.91 3.19
N ILE A 7 -18.57 -18.20 2.03
CA ILE A 7 -18.24 -19.58 1.63
C ILE A 7 -17.31 -20.24 2.64
N ARG A 8 -16.33 -19.49 3.16
CA ARG A 8 -15.41 -19.98 4.19
C ARG A 8 -16.15 -20.42 5.44
N LEU A 9 -17.03 -19.58 6.00
CA LEU A 9 -17.79 -19.92 7.20
C LEU A 9 -18.67 -21.16 6.99
N ASP A 10 -19.39 -21.21 5.87
CA ASP A 10 -20.26 -22.35 5.53
C ASP A 10 -19.44 -23.65 5.38
N THR A 11 -18.24 -23.58 4.79
CA THR A 11 -17.38 -24.74 4.55
C THR A 11 -16.66 -25.18 5.84
N GLU A 12 -16.21 -24.25 6.67
CA GLU A 12 -15.58 -24.54 7.96
C GLU A 12 -16.54 -25.27 8.90
N GLU A 13 -17.83 -24.91 8.91
CA GLU A 13 -18.86 -25.61 9.68
C GLU A 13 -18.99 -27.07 9.24
N GLN A 14 -19.12 -27.31 7.93
CA GLN A 14 -19.20 -28.67 7.36
C GLN A 14 -17.93 -29.50 7.61
N LEU A 15 -16.75 -28.88 7.56
CA LEU A 15 -15.49 -29.57 7.81
C LEU A 15 -15.33 -29.95 9.29
N LYS A 16 -15.80 -29.11 10.22
CA LYS A 16 -15.81 -29.44 11.66
C LYS A 16 -16.73 -30.63 11.96
N GLU A 17 -17.89 -30.71 11.32
CA GLU A 17 -18.79 -31.86 11.47
C GLU A 17 -18.17 -33.15 10.90
N LYS A 18 -17.46 -33.05 9.78
CA LYS A 18 -16.87 -34.20 9.08
C LYS A 18 -15.55 -34.68 9.70
N PHE A 19 -14.78 -33.77 10.30
CA PHE A 19 -13.48 -34.02 10.91
C PHE A 19 -13.43 -33.43 12.32
N PRO A 20 -14.16 -34.01 13.29
CA PRO A 20 -14.27 -33.46 14.64
C PRO A 20 -12.95 -33.48 15.43
N GLU A 21 -12.01 -34.34 15.06
CA GLU A 21 -10.69 -34.48 15.70
C GLU A 21 -9.63 -33.54 15.12
N ALA A 22 -9.94 -32.81 14.03
CA ALA A 22 -8.99 -31.93 13.38
C ALA A 22 -8.81 -30.62 14.15
N ASP A 23 -7.59 -30.07 14.16
CA ASP A 23 -7.31 -28.75 14.72
C ASP A 23 -8.09 -27.68 13.92
N PRO A 24 -8.85 -26.79 14.57
CA PRO A 24 -9.50 -25.66 13.89
C PRO A 24 -8.56 -24.86 12.97
N TYR A 25 -7.27 -24.75 13.31
CA TYR A 25 -6.29 -24.07 12.47
C TYR A 25 -6.03 -24.82 11.15
N GLU A 26 -6.02 -26.16 11.19
CA GLU A 26 -5.84 -27.01 10.01
C GLU A 26 -7.01 -26.88 9.03
N ILE A 27 -8.24 -26.76 9.56
CA ILE A 27 -9.45 -26.52 8.75
C ILE A 27 -9.35 -25.17 8.02
N ILE A 28 -8.96 -24.10 8.72
CA ILE A 28 -8.80 -22.76 8.14
C ILE A 28 -7.74 -22.79 7.03
N GLU A 29 -6.60 -23.41 7.29
CA GLU A 29 -5.51 -23.47 6.31
C GLU A 29 -5.87 -24.32 5.09
N SER A 30 -6.60 -25.43 5.28
CA SER A 30 -7.13 -26.26 4.20
C SER A 30 -8.01 -25.45 3.24
N PHE A 31 -8.92 -24.64 3.79
CA PHE A 31 -9.73 -23.73 2.98
C PHE A 31 -8.87 -22.72 2.22
N ASN A 32 -7.88 -22.10 2.87
CA ASN A 32 -6.98 -21.12 2.24
C ASN A 32 -6.20 -21.73 1.07
N VAL A 33 -5.71 -22.97 1.22
CA VAL A 33 -4.99 -23.69 0.17
C VAL A 33 -5.89 -23.91 -1.04
N VAL A 34 -7.11 -24.41 -0.84
CA VAL A 34 -8.07 -24.65 -1.92
C VAL A 34 -8.48 -23.34 -2.60
N ALA A 35 -8.82 -22.31 -1.82
CA ALA A 35 -9.20 -21.00 -2.37
C ALA A 35 -8.08 -20.39 -3.22
N LYS A 36 -6.83 -20.52 -2.77
CA LYS A 36 -5.64 -20.07 -3.51
C LYS A 36 -5.41 -20.88 -4.78
N GLU A 37 -5.61 -22.19 -4.75
CA GLU A 37 -5.47 -23.07 -5.92
C GLU A 37 -6.50 -22.70 -6.99
N VAL A 38 -7.78 -22.62 -6.63
CA VAL A 38 -8.88 -22.24 -7.54
C VAL A 38 -8.64 -20.86 -8.16
N PHE A 39 -8.23 -19.88 -7.35
CA PHE A 39 -7.95 -18.55 -7.87
C PHE A 39 -6.81 -18.54 -8.89
N ARG A 40 -5.77 -19.36 -8.68
CA ARG A 40 -4.63 -19.47 -9.60
C ARG A 40 -4.99 -20.21 -10.88
N SER A 41 -5.79 -21.28 -10.78
CA SER A 41 -6.18 -22.07 -11.95
C SER A 41 -7.04 -21.26 -12.92
N ILE A 42 -7.93 -20.38 -12.44
CA ILE A 42 -8.69 -19.45 -13.29
C ILE A 42 -7.74 -18.58 -14.13
N VAL A 43 -6.74 -17.96 -13.51
CA VAL A 43 -5.80 -17.08 -14.22
C VAL A 43 -4.96 -17.85 -15.26
N LEU A 44 -4.56 -19.08 -14.94
CA LEU A 44 -3.75 -19.91 -15.82
C LEU A 44 -4.55 -20.48 -16.99
N ASN A 45 -5.82 -20.85 -16.77
CA ASN A 45 -6.66 -21.52 -17.77
C ASN A 45 -7.40 -20.53 -18.66
N GLU A 46 -7.92 -19.43 -18.09
CA GLU A 46 -8.75 -18.46 -18.81
C GLU A 46 -7.96 -17.24 -19.29
N TYR A 47 -6.69 -17.10 -18.90
CA TYR A 47 -5.84 -15.94 -19.17
C TYR A 47 -6.48 -14.60 -18.73
N LYS A 48 -7.35 -14.68 -17.72
CA LYS A 48 -8.15 -13.56 -17.21
C LYS A 48 -8.07 -13.48 -15.69
N ARG A 49 -8.02 -12.25 -15.17
CA ARG A 49 -7.92 -11.97 -13.74
C ARG A 49 -9.32 -11.90 -13.11
N CYS A 50 -9.40 -12.00 -11.79
CA CYS A 50 -10.66 -11.96 -11.03
C CYS A 50 -11.49 -10.68 -11.20
N ASP A 51 -10.83 -9.56 -11.54
CA ASP A 51 -11.47 -8.28 -11.84
C ASP A 51 -11.75 -8.08 -13.34
N GLY A 52 -11.58 -9.14 -14.13
CA GLY A 52 -11.89 -9.20 -15.56
C GLY A 52 -10.80 -8.68 -16.49
N ARG A 53 -9.67 -8.19 -15.96
CA ARG A 53 -8.54 -7.70 -16.77
C ARG A 53 -7.72 -8.83 -17.38
N ASP A 54 -7.05 -8.51 -18.50
CA ASP A 54 -6.00 -9.35 -19.05
C ASP A 54 -4.70 -9.29 -18.20
N LEU A 55 -3.68 -10.06 -18.60
CA LEU A 55 -2.42 -10.18 -17.87
C LEU A 55 -1.55 -8.90 -17.88
N THR A 56 -1.75 -8.03 -18.87
CA THR A 56 -0.93 -6.83 -19.12
C THR A 56 -1.63 -5.51 -18.76
N SER A 57 -2.95 -5.55 -18.58
CA SER A 57 -3.81 -4.39 -18.41
C SER A 57 -3.60 -3.74 -17.05
N LEU A 58 -3.39 -2.43 -17.07
CA LEU A 58 -3.35 -1.60 -15.88
C LEU A 58 -4.77 -1.36 -15.32
N ARG A 59 -4.87 -1.10 -14.01
CA ARG A 59 -6.10 -0.55 -13.42
C ARG A 59 -6.21 0.92 -13.82
N ASN A 60 -7.42 1.48 -13.81
CA ASN A 60 -7.64 2.91 -14.02
C ASN A 60 -6.73 3.74 -13.12
N VAL A 61 -6.00 4.66 -13.73
CA VAL A 61 -5.10 5.61 -13.07
C VAL A 61 -5.68 7.00 -13.22
N SER A 62 -5.71 7.77 -12.13
CA SER A 62 -5.99 9.19 -12.15
C SER A 62 -5.07 9.94 -11.21
N CYS A 63 -4.75 11.18 -11.57
CA CYS A 63 -3.86 12.03 -10.81
C CYS A 63 -4.46 13.43 -10.74
N GLU A 64 -4.44 14.02 -9.55
CA GLU A 64 -4.78 15.43 -9.32
C GLU A 64 -3.60 16.10 -8.63
N VAL A 65 -3.35 17.36 -8.95
CA VAL A 65 -2.29 18.19 -8.34
C VAL A 65 -2.90 19.49 -7.83
N ASP A 66 -2.19 20.18 -6.93
CA ASP A 66 -2.61 21.47 -6.37
C ASP A 66 -3.98 21.41 -5.66
N MET A 67 -4.18 20.36 -4.86
CA MET A 67 -5.43 20.13 -4.14
C MET A 67 -5.62 21.08 -2.95
N PHE A 68 -4.51 21.55 -2.36
CA PHE A 68 -4.50 22.38 -1.18
C PHE A 68 -3.63 23.62 -1.39
N LYS A 69 -4.25 24.81 -1.33
CA LYS A 69 -3.57 26.10 -1.54
C LYS A 69 -2.43 26.40 -0.56
N THR A 70 -2.45 25.82 0.63
CA THR A 70 -1.47 26.09 1.69
C THR A 70 -0.25 25.19 1.65
N LEU A 71 -0.28 24.11 0.88
CA LEU A 71 0.85 23.17 0.78
C LEU A 71 1.79 23.64 -0.34
N HIS A 72 3.11 23.53 -0.13
CA HIS A 72 4.08 23.87 -1.18
C HIS A 72 3.90 23.01 -2.43
N GLY A 73 3.50 21.75 -2.25
CA GLY A 73 2.98 20.91 -3.31
C GLY A 73 2.04 19.85 -2.76
N SER A 74 1.07 19.45 -3.57
CA SER A 74 0.17 18.35 -3.24
C SER A 74 -0.25 17.61 -4.50
N ALA A 75 -0.39 16.29 -4.39
CA ALA A 75 -0.88 15.44 -5.45
C ALA A 75 -1.63 14.23 -4.90
N LEU A 76 -2.75 13.85 -5.52
CA LEU A 76 -3.46 12.60 -5.22
C LEU A 76 -3.33 11.66 -6.40
N PHE A 77 -2.67 10.53 -6.16
CA PHE A 77 -2.52 9.47 -7.13
C PHE A 77 -3.47 8.32 -6.80
N GLN A 78 -4.30 7.92 -7.76
CA GLN A 78 -5.21 6.79 -7.64
C GLN A 78 -4.86 5.74 -8.69
N ARG A 79 -4.77 4.47 -8.29
CA ARG A 79 -4.69 3.32 -9.19
C ARG A 79 -5.63 2.21 -8.74
N GLY A 80 -6.78 2.08 -9.40
CA GLY A 80 -7.86 1.22 -8.96
C GLY A 80 -8.37 1.67 -7.59
N GLN A 81 -8.31 0.78 -6.59
CA GLN A 81 -8.64 1.12 -5.19
C GLN A 81 -7.43 1.57 -4.36
N THR A 82 -6.22 1.55 -4.92
CA THR A 82 -5.01 2.03 -4.22
C THR A 82 -4.92 3.55 -4.37
N GLN A 83 -4.98 4.27 -3.24
CA GLN A 83 -4.86 5.72 -3.18
C GLN A 83 -3.60 6.14 -2.42
N VAL A 84 -2.88 7.13 -2.96
CA VAL A 84 -1.75 7.79 -2.29
C VAL A 84 -1.93 9.30 -2.36
N LEU A 85 -1.95 9.97 -1.21
CA LEU A 85 -1.80 11.41 -1.14
C LEU A 85 -0.32 11.73 -0.96
N CYS A 86 0.23 12.57 -1.84
CA CYS A 86 1.59 13.07 -1.80
C CYS A 86 1.57 14.55 -1.42
N THR A 87 2.41 14.95 -0.48
CA THR A 87 2.66 16.38 -0.19
C THR A 87 4.12 16.70 -0.35
N VAL A 88 4.42 17.93 -0.77
CA VAL A 88 5.77 18.48 -0.78
C VAL A 88 5.83 19.58 0.26
N THR A 89 6.85 19.53 1.10
CA THR A 89 7.15 20.58 2.07
C THR A 89 8.58 21.06 1.87
N PHE A 90 8.74 22.37 1.68
CA PHE A 90 10.04 23.00 1.79
C PHE A 90 10.40 23.25 3.25
N ASP A 91 11.64 22.98 3.58
CA ASP A 91 12.20 23.22 4.91
C ASP A 91 13.61 23.83 4.80
N SER A 92 14.11 24.36 5.91
CA SER A 92 15.43 24.98 5.95
C SER A 92 16.55 23.95 5.77
N LEU A 93 17.69 24.38 5.21
CA LEU A 93 18.87 23.51 5.10
C LEU A 93 19.37 23.03 6.47
N GLU A 94 19.11 23.82 7.52
CA GLU A 94 19.45 23.50 8.90
C GLU A 94 18.60 22.36 9.47
N SER A 95 17.34 22.19 9.04
CA SER A 95 16.48 21.12 9.54
C SER A 95 16.95 19.72 9.15
N GLY A 96 17.76 19.63 8.08
CA GLY A 96 18.46 18.41 7.68
C GLY A 96 19.59 17.99 8.64
N ILE A 97 20.03 18.90 9.52
CA ILE A 97 21.08 18.68 10.51
C ILE A 97 20.41 18.61 11.89
N LYS A 98 20.46 17.44 12.53
CA LYS A 98 19.91 17.31 13.88
C LYS A 98 20.83 18.03 14.87
N SER A 99 20.23 18.71 15.84
CA SER A 99 20.94 19.48 16.88
C SER A 99 21.89 18.63 17.73
N ASP A 100 21.64 17.32 17.83
CA ASP A 100 22.54 16.35 18.45
C ASP A 100 23.58 15.84 17.44
N GLN A 101 24.84 16.19 17.66
CA GLN A 101 25.98 15.83 16.82
C GLN A 101 26.18 14.31 16.74
N VAL A 102 25.84 13.56 17.79
CA VAL A 102 25.96 12.09 17.81
C VAL A 102 24.91 11.47 16.88
N ILE A 103 23.68 11.99 16.91
CA ILE A 103 22.58 11.49 16.08
C ILE A 103 22.76 11.88 14.60
N THR A 104 23.37 13.04 14.33
CA THR A 104 23.74 13.48 12.97
C THR A 104 24.86 12.62 12.39
N ALA A 105 25.86 12.24 13.19
CA ALA A 105 26.92 11.32 12.77
C ALA A 105 26.37 9.90 12.48
N ILE A 106 25.37 9.43 13.23
CA ILE A 106 24.76 8.10 13.04
C ILE A 106 23.86 8.04 11.80
N ASN A 107 23.06 9.09 11.55
CA ASN A 107 22.11 9.09 10.42
C ASN A 107 22.71 9.63 9.12
N GLY A 108 23.87 10.29 9.19
CA GLY A 108 24.49 10.98 8.06
C GLY A 108 23.71 12.22 7.62
N ILE A 109 24.38 13.08 6.84
CA ILE A 109 23.72 14.16 6.10
C ILE A 109 23.07 13.50 4.87
N LYS A 110 21.78 13.74 4.64
CA LYS A 110 21.07 13.19 3.48
C LYS A 110 21.68 13.74 2.19
N ASP A 111 22.05 12.85 1.28
CA ASP A 111 22.54 13.24 -0.04
C ASP A 111 21.47 14.07 -0.77
N LYS A 112 21.89 15.20 -1.35
CA LYS A 112 21.02 16.21 -2.00
C LYS A 112 19.93 16.81 -1.09
N ASN A 113 20.09 16.67 0.23
CA ASN A 113 19.19 17.16 1.26
C ASN A 113 17.71 16.71 1.10
N PHE A 114 17.45 15.62 0.38
CA PHE A 114 16.08 15.13 0.10
C PHE A 114 15.61 14.10 1.12
N MET A 115 14.30 14.09 1.42
CA MET A 115 13.69 13.11 2.29
C MET A 115 12.30 12.69 1.80
N LEU A 116 12.03 11.38 1.84
CA LEU A 116 10.70 10.82 1.63
C LEU A 116 10.28 10.10 2.90
N HIS A 117 9.17 10.54 3.48
CA HIS A 117 8.47 9.87 4.57
C HIS A 117 7.23 9.18 4.02
N TYR A 118 7.01 7.95 4.43
CA TYR A 118 5.90 7.15 3.93
C TYR A 118 5.14 6.53 5.09
N GLU A 119 3.84 6.77 5.11
CA GLU A 119 2.93 6.28 6.14
C GLU A 119 1.81 5.45 5.52
N VAL A 120 1.50 4.33 6.17
CA VAL A 120 0.36 3.49 5.84
C VAL A 120 -0.66 3.65 6.95
N LEU A 121 -1.70 4.44 6.69
CA LEU A 121 -2.87 4.45 7.56
C LEU A 121 -3.83 3.35 7.10
N LEU A 122 -4.59 2.82 8.06
CA LEU A 122 -5.53 1.70 7.90
C LEU A 122 -6.50 1.80 6.72
N LEU A 123 -6.75 3.01 6.19
CA LEU A 123 -7.68 3.24 5.07
C LEU A 123 -7.09 3.96 3.86
N ARG A 124 -5.90 4.59 3.95
CA ARG A 124 -5.25 5.35 2.87
C ARG A 124 -3.73 5.41 3.08
N LYS A 125 -2.95 5.43 2.00
CA LYS A 125 -1.50 5.64 2.06
C LYS A 125 -1.20 7.15 1.94
N LEU A 126 -0.36 7.67 2.83
CA LEU A 126 0.10 9.05 2.81
C LEU A 126 1.62 9.04 2.57
N CYS A 127 2.09 9.79 1.59
CA CYS A 127 3.51 9.99 1.32
C CYS A 127 3.84 11.47 1.48
N ILE A 128 4.79 11.80 2.34
CA ILE A 128 5.23 13.17 2.56
C ILE A 128 6.65 13.27 1.99
N LEU A 129 6.83 14.11 0.99
CA LEU A 129 8.12 14.45 0.41
C LEU A 129 8.61 15.76 1.03
N LEU A 130 9.77 15.72 1.68
CA LEU A 130 10.45 16.89 2.19
C LEU A 130 11.61 17.22 1.26
N PHE A 131 11.57 18.42 0.70
CA PHE A 131 12.69 19.03 -0.02
C PHE A 131 13.20 20.21 0.81
N PRO A 132 14.48 20.52 0.79
CA PRO A 132 14.94 21.82 1.25
C PRO A 132 14.67 22.84 0.16
N GLU A 133 14.45 24.08 0.56
CA GLU A 133 14.39 25.23 -0.34
C GLU A 133 15.62 25.25 -1.27
N ILE A 134 15.40 25.10 -2.57
CA ILE A 134 16.34 25.60 -3.58
C ILE A 134 15.96 27.06 -3.77
N PHE A 135 16.80 27.98 -3.31
CA PHE A 135 16.68 29.41 -3.60
C PHE A 135 16.44 29.60 -5.11
N LEU A 136 15.21 29.92 -5.49
CA LEU A 136 14.94 30.61 -6.74
C LEU A 136 15.32 32.07 -6.48
N SER A 137 16.58 32.41 -6.72
CA SER A 137 16.98 33.80 -6.91
C SER A 137 16.29 34.35 -8.18
N PRO A 138 15.92 35.65 -8.20
CA PRO A 138 14.97 36.23 -9.15
C PRO A 138 15.39 36.18 -10.62
#